data_AF-A0A8W8NMX4-F1
#
_entry.id   AF-A0A8W8NMX4-F1
#
_cell.length_a   1.000
_cell.length_b   1.000
_cell.length_c   1.000
_cell.angle_alpha   90.00
_cell.angle_beta   90.00
_cell.angle_gamma   90.00
#
_symmetry.space_group_name_H-M   'P 1'
#
loop_
_entity.id
_entity.type
_entity.pdbx_description
1 polymer ?
#
loop_
_entity_poly.entity_id
_entity_poly.type
_entity_poly.pdbx_seq_one_letter_code
_entity_poly.pdbx_strand_id
1 'polypeptide(L)'
;MAEFQLKYATSLSPANLQNRVVPVCIEKCDIPEVLRFTCTLQYYKTDTRPWFWQRLYKAFLKHDREADQQVKEGVNLPDIILDTSCRKIKHHWSVT
;
A
#
# COMPACT_ATOMS: atom_id res chain seq x y z
N MET A 1 0.20 8.61 -13.59
CA MET A 1 -0.20 8.56 -12.17
C MET A 1 0.86 7.90 -11.29
N ALA A 2 1.34 6.70 -11.61
CA ALA A 2 2.34 6.00 -10.79
C ALA A 2 3.69 6.75 -10.66
N GLU A 3 4.17 7.42 -11.70
CA GLU A 3 5.45 8.17 -11.64
C GLU A 3 5.42 9.35 -10.64
N PHE A 4 4.28 10.03 -10.49
CA PHE A 4 4.15 11.14 -9.56
C PHE A 4 4.30 10.64 -8.11
N GLN A 5 3.60 9.55 -7.78
CA GLN A 5 3.67 8.93 -6.46
C GLN A 5 5.08 8.42 -6.16
N LEU A 6 5.78 7.87 -7.17
CA LEU A 6 7.15 7.41 -7.02
C LEU A 6 8.15 8.57 -6.81
N LYS A 7 8.00 9.67 -7.56
CA LYS A 7 8.79 10.90 -7.35
C LYS A 7 8.55 11.50 -5.97
N TYR A 8 7.28 11.54 -5.52
CA TYR A 8 6.94 11.96 -4.17
C TYR A 8 7.61 11.07 -3.11
N ALA A 9 7.51 9.74 -3.24
CA ALA A 9 8.15 8.80 -2.32
C ALA A 9 9.67 8.99 -2.26
N THR A 10 10.32 9.22 -3.40
CA THR A 10 11.78 9.44 -3.49
C THR A 10 12.20 10.77 -2.86
N SER A 11 11.32 11.77 -2.85
CA SER A 11 11.60 13.07 -2.20
C SER A 11 11.54 13.02 -0.67
N LEU A 12 10.98 11.96 -0.10
CA LEU A 12 10.87 11.79 1.36
C LEU A 12 12.08 11.04 1.92
N SER A 13 12.49 11.41 3.13
CA SER A 13 13.42 10.58 3.90
C SER A 13 12.73 9.26 4.32
N PRO A 14 13.49 8.16 4.53
CA PRO A 14 12.91 6.85 4.88
C PRO A 14 11.95 6.90 6.09
N ALA A 15 12.29 7.69 7.11
CA ALA A 15 11.46 7.86 8.31
C ALA A 15 10.13 8.57 8.02
N ASN A 16 10.11 9.56 7.12
CA ASN A 16 8.89 10.22 6.70
C ASN A 16 8.07 9.35 5.74
N LEU A 17 8.75 8.58 4.88
CA LEU A 17 8.12 7.70 3.92
C LEU A 17 7.25 6.63 4.60
N GLN A 18 7.75 6.00 5.67
CA GLN A 18 7.02 4.98 6.43
C GLN A 18 5.70 5.49 7.03
N ASN A 19 5.62 6.78 7.34
CA ASN A 19 4.43 7.39 7.96
C ASN A 19 3.46 8.00 6.93
N ARG A 20 3.92 8.24 5.69
CA ARG A 20 3.17 8.95 4.65
C ARG A 20 2.69 8.02 3.53
N VAL A 21 3.31 6.85 3.36
CA VAL A 21 3.06 5.93 2.25
C VAL A 21 2.84 4.52 2.79
N VAL A 22 1.71 3.92 2.40
CA VAL A 22 1.37 2.51 2.69
C VAL A 22 1.27 1.76 1.36
N PRO A 23 2.28 0.98 0.95
CA PRO A 23 2.21 0.22 -0.29
C PRO A 23 1.28 -0.98 -0.16
N VAL A 24 0.49 -1.21 -1.20
CA VAL A 24 -0.39 -2.39 -1.33
C VAL A 24 0.01 -3.18 -2.57
N CYS A 25 0.45 -4.42 -2.38
CA CYS A 25 0.73 -5.36 -3.46
C CYS A 25 -0.52 -6.18 -3.78
N ILE A 26 -1.18 -5.84 -4.89
CA ILE A 26 -2.37 -6.55 -5.40
C ILE A 26 -1.98 -7.84 -6.12
N GLU A 27 -0.86 -7.80 -6.85
CA GLU A 27 -0.22 -8.95 -7.50
C GLU A 27 1.21 -9.11 -6.97
N LYS A 28 1.81 -10.29 -7.17
CA LYS A 28 3.21 -10.53 -6.80
C LYS A 28 4.11 -9.80 -7.80
N CYS A 29 4.82 -8.78 -7.33
CA CYS A 29 5.72 -7.96 -8.15
C CYS A 29 6.99 -7.61 -7.39
N ASP A 30 8.00 -7.16 -8.14
CA ASP A 30 9.21 -6.59 -7.56
C ASP A 30 8.89 -5.22 -6.94
N ILE A 31 9.25 -5.06 -5.67
CA ILE A 31 9.03 -3.83 -4.93
C ILE A 31 10.19 -2.88 -5.24
N PRO A 32 9.93 -1.65 -5.72
CA PRO A 32 10.98 -0.66 -5.95
C PRO A 32 11.81 -0.38 -4.69
N GLU A 33 13.12 -0.17 -4.86
CA GLU A 33 14.06 -0.02 -3.74
C GLU A 33 13.68 1.13 -2.78
N VAL A 34 13.12 2.22 -3.30
CA VAL A 34 12.62 3.35 -2.50
C VAL A 34 11.58 2.93 -1.47
N LEU A 35 10.78 1.90 -1.75
CA LEU A 35 9.73 1.40 -0.85
C LEU A 35 10.25 0.33 0.13
N ARG A 36 11.52 -0.09 0.07
CA ARG A 36 12.04 -1.22 0.88
C ARG A 36 11.90 -1.04 2.39
N PHE A 37 11.88 0.20 2.86
CA PHE A 37 11.77 0.55 4.28
C PHE A 37 10.32 0.72 4.76
N THR A 38 9.34 0.50 3.89
CA THR A 38 7.92 0.66 4.22
C THR A 38 7.25 -0.69 4.47
N CYS A 39 6.26 -0.73 5.37
CA CYS A 39 5.45 -1.91 5.61
C CYS A 39 4.51 -2.15 4.41
N THR A 40 4.90 -3.03 3.49
CA THR A 40 4.08 -3.39 2.34
C THR A 40 2.98 -4.38 2.72
N LEU A 41 1.73 -4.05 2.39
CA LEU A 41 0.57 -4.92 2.59
C LEU A 41 0.36 -5.84 1.39
N GLN A 42 0.39 -7.15 1.64
CA GLN A 42 0.33 -8.18 0.60
C GLN A 42 -1.12 -8.65 0.40
N TYR A 43 -1.86 -7.99 -0.48
CA TYR A 43 -3.25 -8.34 -0.80
C TYR A 43 -3.34 -9.64 -1.61
N TYR A 44 -2.34 -9.94 -2.44
CA TYR A 44 -2.27 -11.18 -3.23
C TYR A 44 -2.30 -12.47 -2.39
N LYS A 45 -1.98 -12.39 -1.08
CA LYS A 45 -2.02 -13.55 -0.17
C LYS A 45 -3.44 -13.79 0.33
N THR A 46 -4.09 -14.79 -0.25
CA THR A 46 -5.44 -15.24 0.10
C THR A 46 -5.61 -15.49 1.59
N ASP A 47 -4.62 -16.10 2.24
CA ASP A 47 -4.69 -16.47 3.67
C ASP A 47 -4.79 -15.26 4.59
N THR A 48 -4.23 -14.13 4.15
CA THR A 48 -4.21 -12.89 4.94
C THR A 48 -5.30 -11.90 4.50
N ARG A 49 -5.95 -12.14 3.36
CA ARG A 49 -6.97 -11.28 2.76
C ARG A 49 -8.17 -11.00 3.68
N PRO A 50 -8.69 -11.95 4.50
CA PRO A 50 -9.78 -11.67 5.45
C PRO A 50 -9.46 -10.53 6.42
N TRP A 51 -8.19 -10.36 6.77
CA TRP A 51 -7.70 -9.35 7.71
C TRP A 51 -7.07 -8.15 7.01
N PHE A 52 -7.15 -8.06 5.68
CA PHE A 52 -6.47 -7.03 4.91
C PHE A 52 -6.97 -5.62 5.28
N TRP A 53 -8.28 -5.41 5.25
CA TRP A 53 -8.87 -4.10 5.51
C TRP A 53 -8.60 -3.60 6.93
N GLN A 54 -8.61 -4.50 7.92
CA GLN A 54 -8.23 -4.16 9.29
C GLN A 54 -6.76 -3.76 9.40
N ARG A 55 -5.85 -4.46 8.70
CA ARG A 55 -4.42 -4.11 8.68
C ARG A 55 -4.17 -2.79 7.96
N LEU A 56 -4.89 -2.55 6.86
CA LEU A 56 -4.84 -1.27 6.14
C LEU A 56 -5.31 -0.13 7.04
N TYR A 57 -6.46 -0.28 7.70
CA TYR A 57 -6.98 0.71 8.63
C TYR A 57 -6.00 1.00 9.78
N LYS A 58 -5.42 -0.03 10.39
CA LYS A 58 -4.38 0.12 11.43
C LYS A 58 -3.14 0.86 10.92
N ALA A 59 -2.77 0.71 9.65
CA ALA A 59 -1.64 1.45 9.08
C ALA A 59 -1.92 2.96 9.03
N PHE A 60 -3.17 3.37 8.82
CA PHE A 60 -3.58 4.78 8.89
C PHE A 60 -3.74 5.28 10.33
N LEU A 61 -4.21 4.45 11.25
CA LEU A 61 -4.39 4.81 12.66
C LEU A 61 -3.07 5.14 13.38
N LYS A 62 -1.94 4.54 13.00
CA LYS A 62 -0.63 4.85 13.61
C LYS A 62 -0.25 6.33 13.52
N HIS A 63 -0.91 7.10 12.65
CA HIS A 63 -0.71 8.52 12.47
C HIS A 63 -1.58 9.38 13.41
N ASP A 64 -2.55 8.79 14.11
CA ASP A 64 -3.47 9.48 15.01
C ASP A 64 -3.25 8.97 16.44
N ARG A 65 -2.52 9.74 17.25
CA ARG A 65 -2.12 9.34 18.62
C ARG A 65 -3.32 9.20 19.59
N GLU A 66 -4.53 9.58 19.18
CA GLU A 66 -5.71 9.66 20.04
C GLU A 66 -6.89 8.79 19.58
N ALA A 67 -6.76 8.02 18.49
CA ALA A 67 -7.87 7.23 17.94
C ALA A 67 -7.81 5.75 18.36
N ASP A 68 -7.77 5.45 19.66
CA ASP A 68 -8.08 4.11 20.18
C ASP A 68 -9.58 3.95 20.46
N GLN A 69 -10.41 4.29 19.47
CA GLN A 69 -11.87 4.13 19.58
C GLN A 69 -12.34 2.98 18.69
N GLN A 70 -12.40 1.78 19.29
CA GLN A 70 -13.16 0.60 18.85
C GLN A 70 -13.25 0.40 17.33
N VAL A 71 -12.27 -0.28 16.75
CA VAL A 71 -12.43 -0.89 15.43
C VAL A 71 -13.52 -1.95 15.55
N LYS A 72 -14.74 -1.65 15.09
CA LYS A 72 -15.83 -2.63 15.04
C LYS A 72 -15.36 -3.83 14.23
N GLU A 73 -15.20 -4.96 14.91
CA GLU A 73 -14.94 -6.25 14.26
C GLU A 73 -16.11 -6.52 13.30
N GLY A 74 -15.83 -6.53 11.98
CA GLY A 74 -16.86 -6.82 10.98
C GLY A 74 -16.81 -6.04 9.66
N VAL A 75 -15.80 -5.19 9.42
CA VAL A 75 -15.67 -4.51 8.12
C VAL A 75 -15.27 -5.51 7.02
N ASN A 76 -16.27 -6.09 6.36
CA ASN A 76 -16.12 -6.83 5.10
C ASN A 76 -16.33 -5.86 3.94
N LEU A 77 -15.24 -5.24 3.49
CA LEU A 77 -15.24 -4.46 2.26
C LEU A 77 -15.10 -5.40 1.04
N PRO A 78 -15.72 -5.05 -0.10
CA PRO A 78 -15.63 -5.85 -1.31
C PRO A 78 -14.17 -5.98 -1.77
N ASP A 79 -13.92 -7.01 -2.57
CA ASP A 79 -12.60 -7.26 -3.11
C ASP A 79 -12.10 -6.16 -4.04
N ILE A 80 -10.78 -5.97 -4.08
CA ILE A 80 -10.14 -5.02 -4.99
C ILE A 80 -10.20 -5.61 -6.40
N ILE A 81 -11.08 -5.04 -7.22
CA ILE A 81 -11.22 -5.41 -8.64
C ILE A 81 -10.40 -4.41 -9.45
N LEU A 82 -9.37 -4.90 -10.13
CA LEU A 82 -8.58 -4.11 -11.06
C LEU A 82 -9.32 -4.02 -12.40
N ASP A 83 -9.60 -2.80 -12.87
CA ASP A 83 -9.98 -2.61 -14.26
C ASP A 83 -8.75 -2.86 -15.16
N THR A 84 -8.68 -4.04 -15.74
CA THR A 84 -7.55 -4.44 -16.61
C THR A 84 -7.66 -3.91 -18.03
N SER A 85 -8.70 -3.13 -18.34
CA SER A 85 -8.92 -2.55 -19.67
C SER A 85 -7.78 -1.62 -20.13
N CYS A 86 -6.95 -1.14 -19.19
CA CYS A 86 -5.86 -0.19 -19.43
C CYS A 86 -4.43 -0.79 -19.41
N ARG A 87 -4.22 -2.08 -19.70
CA ARG A 87 -2.90 -2.78 -19.64
C ARG A 87 -1.87 -2.36 -20.71
N LYS A 88 -1.62 -1.06 -20.91
CA LYS A 88 -0.62 -0.51 -21.85
C LYS A 88 0.60 0.13 -21.18
N ILE A 89 1.06 -0.33 -20.01
CA ILE A 89 2.36 0.12 -19.49
C ILE A 89 3.06 -1.05 -18.77
N LYS A 90 3.87 -1.82 -19.50
CA LYS A 90 4.65 -2.94 -18.94
C LYS A 90 6.17 -2.74 -18.91
N HIS A 91 6.72 -1.65 -19.43
CA HIS A 91 8.18 -1.53 -19.56
C HIS A 91 8.70 -0.10 -19.33
N HIS A 92 8.64 0.42 -18.11
CA HIS A 92 9.51 1.56 -17.74
C HIS A 92 9.61 1.76 -16.22
N TRP A 93 10.25 0.85 -15.51
CA TRP A 93 10.66 1.09 -14.12
C TRP A 93 12.16 0.84 -13.98
N SER A 94 12.96 1.62 -14.71
CA SER A 94 14.38 1.78 -14.44
C SER A 94 14.60 3.28 -14.26
N VAL A 95 14.73 3.70 -13.01
CA VAL A 95 15.15 5.06 -12.67
C VAL A 95 16.67 5.01 -12.57
N THR A 96 17.35 5.63 -13.54
CA THR A 96 18.78 5.97 -13.50
C THR A 96 19.00 7.17 -12.60
#